data_AF-A0A8T0DAY7-F1
#
_entry.id   AF-A0A8T0DAY7-F1
#
_cell.length_a   1.000
_cell.length_b   1.000
_cell.length_c   1.000
_cell.angle_alpha   90.00
_cell.angle_beta   90.00
_cell.angle_gamma   90.00
#
_symmetry.space_group_name_H-M   'P 1'
#
loop_
_entity.id
_entity.type
_entity.pdbx_description
1 polymer ?
#
loop_
_entity_poly.entity_id
_entity_poly.type
_entity_poly.pdbx_seq_one_letter_code
_entity_poly.pdbx_strand_id
1 'polypeptide(L)'
;MRQLWLAFCFLSITLQHLASGLDKVRLDANGNFVDTQEMVLLMHGFNAVQKSPPWYPAQMLNRTQLMMFQSWGINVVRLGVMWAGVMPRKNVVDFNYMKQLETIVDTCAEFGIYVLLDMHQDVLSSQFGTYDGLPLWFVEEICEPNSSFTYPWPFSEPPENWFENYLTYACVDCAERLYQNTSGAWHYWGDFWEAVVQQFRHKPNVLGYELINEPPPSNFYKNPLHALPGYVGRVQLLPVYDYLVKRIRQLDSETLIFYEPLTYGVFLPAGFLETGTGFAHVPGWFSDPTETRRSVLSYHYYCWLLQTVDPRRSMSAAERIICDSVLMPSVFRNSRASIKQTGGAMFLTEFGLCGPDGNPDSINTIECNAVLTMADRHFQSWAYWDGNFLDETGNPIPTQVQSFIRTYPKKTNGLPDTLTFNQDTGEFYYTFKMAPLPVNQQTEIAEIFVPTQVHYPQGPKITVQPASLLTSFKDNHLRISVPADWNASDNNVVVSITKG
;
A
#
# COMPACT_ATOMS: atom_id res chain seq x y z
N MET A 1 52.33 -13.62 -29.89
CA MET A 1 51.23 -12.89 -29.24
C MET A 1 50.21 -13.90 -28.74
N ARG A 2 50.20 -14.17 -27.43
CA ARG A 2 49.31 -15.14 -26.78
C ARG A 2 47.98 -14.44 -26.46
N GLN A 3 46.87 -14.93 -27.00
CA GLN A 3 45.53 -14.53 -26.58
C GLN A 3 45.14 -15.34 -25.34
N LEU A 4 44.91 -14.64 -24.23
CA LEU A 4 44.35 -15.16 -22.99
C LEU A 4 42.83 -15.30 -23.16
N TRP A 5 42.33 -16.53 -23.11
CA TRP A 5 40.91 -16.81 -22.90
C TRP A 5 40.64 -16.78 -21.38
N LEU A 6 39.95 -15.75 -20.92
CA LEU A 6 39.37 -15.69 -19.58
C LEU A 6 38.11 -16.58 -19.57
N ALA A 7 38.22 -17.76 -18.97
CA ALA A 7 37.08 -18.59 -18.66
C ALA A 7 36.29 -17.95 -17.52
N PHE A 8 35.06 -17.50 -17.79
CA PHE A 8 34.08 -17.18 -16.76
C PHE A 8 33.66 -18.48 -16.09
N CYS A 9 34.20 -18.75 -14.90
CA CYS A 9 33.64 -19.76 -14.01
C CYS A 9 32.27 -19.28 -13.54
N PHE A 10 31.21 -19.80 -14.16
CA PHE A 10 29.88 -19.82 -13.54
C PHE A 10 29.97 -20.70 -12.29
N LEU A 11 30.19 -20.08 -11.14
CA LEU A 11 29.91 -20.72 -9.86
C LEU A 11 28.38 -20.79 -9.75
N SER A 12 27.82 -21.95 -10.05
CA SER A 12 26.44 -22.29 -9.73
C SER A 12 26.29 -22.35 -8.21
N ILE A 13 26.04 -21.20 -7.59
CA ILE A 13 25.56 -21.14 -6.22
C ILE A 13 24.17 -21.76 -6.25
N THR A 14 24.09 -23.03 -5.87
CA THR A 14 22.83 -23.68 -5.56
C THR A 14 22.30 -23.03 -4.28
N LEU A 15 21.35 -22.10 -4.44
CA LEU A 15 20.55 -21.55 -3.35
C LEU A 15 19.68 -22.67 -2.78
N GLN A 16 20.23 -23.47 -1.87
CA GLN A 16 19.44 -24.20 -0.89
C GLN A 16 19.12 -23.24 0.27
N HIS A 17 18.40 -22.16 -0.02
CA HIS A 17 17.49 -21.64 0.99
C HIS A 17 16.20 -22.43 0.83
N LEU A 18 15.94 -23.34 1.77
CA LEU A 18 14.56 -23.67 2.11
C LEU A 18 13.94 -22.33 2.52
N ALA A 19 13.31 -21.63 1.57
CA ALA A 19 12.46 -20.51 1.88
C ALA A 19 11.35 -21.09 2.75
N SER A 20 11.46 -20.90 4.07
CA SER A 20 10.27 -20.94 4.90
C SER A 20 9.35 -19.89 4.28
N GLY A 21 8.21 -20.31 3.73
CA GLY A 21 7.27 -19.39 3.13
C GLY A 21 6.94 -18.24 4.09
N LEU A 22 6.58 -17.08 3.55
CA LEU A 22 6.08 -15.99 4.39
C LEU A 22 4.89 -16.48 5.22
N ASP A 23 4.86 -16.06 6.47
CA ASP A 23 3.76 -16.34 7.38
C ASP A 23 2.55 -15.46 7.07
N LYS A 24 1.35 -15.93 7.42
CA LYS A 24 0.15 -15.11 7.32
C LYS A 24 0.25 -13.93 8.29
N VAL A 25 0.03 -12.72 7.77
CA VAL A 25 0.00 -11.49 8.58
C VAL A 25 -1.38 -11.34 9.22
N ARG A 26 -1.41 -10.90 10.47
CA ARG A 26 -2.62 -10.57 11.24
C ARG A 26 -2.48 -9.20 11.92
N LEU A 27 -3.51 -8.72 12.60
CA LEU A 27 -3.39 -7.53 13.46
C LEU A 27 -3.36 -7.92 14.93
N ASP A 28 -2.51 -7.25 15.71
CA ASP A 28 -2.56 -7.31 17.16
C ASP A 28 -3.73 -6.47 17.73
N ALA A 29 -3.86 -6.42 19.05
CA ALA A 29 -4.90 -5.63 19.71
C ALA A 29 -4.74 -4.10 19.55
N ASN A 30 -3.58 -3.62 19.11
CA ASN A 30 -3.26 -2.22 18.89
C ASN A 30 -3.37 -1.81 17.41
N GLY A 31 -3.70 -2.74 16.51
CA GLY A 31 -3.74 -2.49 15.07
C GLY A 31 -2.37 -2.51 14.40
N ASN A 32 -1.37 -3.18 15.00
CA ASN A 32 -0.07 -3.40 14.36
C ASN A 32 -0.11 -4.67 13.49
N PHE A 33 0.62 -4.64 12.36
CA PHE A 33 0.81 -5.83 11.54
C PHE A 33 1.73 -6.83 12.23
N VAL A 34 1.14 -7.97 12.56
CA VAL A 34 1.61 -9.20 13.19
C VAL A 34 2.23 -10.30 12.33
N ASP A 35 3.43 -10.84 12.57
CA ASP A 35 3.72 -12.22 12.10
C ASP A 35 3.25 -13.30 13.10
N THR A 36 3.50 -14.59 12.80
CA THR A 36 3.10 -15.71 13.67
C THR A 36 3.81 -15.72 15.03
N GLN A 37 4.91 -14.98 15.16
CA GLN A 37 5.71 -14.83 16.37
C GLN A 37 5.36 -13.55 17.15
N GLU A 38 4.26 -12.87 16.78
CA GLU A 38 3.84 -11.58 17.37
C GLU A 38 4.85 -10.44 17.11
N MET A 39 5.76 -10.57 16.13
CA MET A 39 6.64 -9.46 15.76
C MET A 39 5.90 -8.45 14.89
N VAL A 40 5.99 -7.18 15.29
CA VAL A 40 5.49 -6.03 14.53
C VAL A 40 6.27 -5.87 13.24
N LEU A 41 5.53 -5.80 12.13
CA LEU A 41 6.02 -5.65 10.78
C LEU A 41 5.82 -4.21 10.31
N LEU A 42 6.85 -3.61 9.72
CA LEU A 42 6.74 -2.38 8.94
C LEU A 42 6.90 -2.74 7.46
N MET A 43 5.98 -2.27 6.62
CA MET A 43 5.94 -2.66 5.22
C MET A 43 6.18 -1.47 4.29
N HIS A 44 7.19 -1.59 3.44
CA HIS A 44 7.64 -0.58 2.50
C HIS A 44 7.61 -1.18 1.09
N GLY A 45 6.89 -0.51 0.18
CA GLY A 45 6.53 -1.11 -1.10
C GLY A 45 6.11 -0.14 -2.18
N PHE A 46 5.54 -0.68 -3.24
CA PHE A 46 5.06 0.09 -4.38
C PHE A 46 3.82 -0.53 -5.02
N ASN A 47 3.18 0.25 -5.89
CA ASN A 47 2.04 -0.14 -6.70
C ASN A 47 2.49 -0.79 -8.01
N ALA A 48 1.98 -1.99 -8.29
CA ALA A 48 2.16 -2.72 -9.54
C ALA A 48 0.78 -2.92 -10.18
N VAL A 49 0.36 -1.97 -11.02
CA VAL A 49 -0.97 -1.95 -11.63
C VAL A 49 -0.84 -1.85 -13.15
N GLN A 50 -1.51 -2.73 -13.88
CA GLN A 50 -1.59 -2.70 -15.34
C GLN A 50 -3.00 -2.29 -15.78
N LYS A 51 -3.14 -1.06 -16.25
CA LYS A 51 -4.42 -0.41 -16.62
C LYS A 51 -4.86 -0.67 -18.07
N SER A 52 -4.38 -1.75 -18.67
CA SER A 52 -4.77 -2.19 -20.02
C SER A 52 -4.59 -3.71 -20.18
N PRO A 53 -5.26 -4.36 -21.16
CA PRO A 53 -5.06 -5.78 -21.42
C PRO A 53 -3.56 -6.12 -21.61
N PRO A 54 -3.06 -7.22 -21.03
CA PRO A 54 -3.81 -8.31 -20.39
C PRO A 54 -4.11 -8.11 -18.88
N TRP A 55 -4.07 -6.88 -18.37
CA TRP A 55 -4.52 -6.47 -17.02
C TRP A 55 -3.66 -6.93 -15.84
N TYR A 56 -2.45 -7.45 -16.10
CA TYR A 56 -1.48 -7.80 -15.06
C TYR A 56 -0.09 -7.23 -15.38
N PRO A 57 0.68 -6.81 -14.37
CA PRO A 57 2.01 -6.27 -14.54
C PRO A 57 3.02 -7.39 -14.82
N ALA A 58 3.26 -7.70 -16.10
CA ALA A 58 4.14 -8.80 -16.51
C ALA A 58 5.58 -8.70 -15.97
N GLN A 59 6.05 -7.48 -15.66
CA GLN A 59 7.33 -7.24 -15.01
C GLN A 59 7.47 -7.96 -13.65
N MET A 60 6.35 -8.16 -12.94
CA MET A 60 6.30 -8.87 -11.66
C MET A 60 6.49 -10.39 -11.78
N LEU A 61 6.56 -10.94 -12.99
CA LEU A 61 6.95 -12.34 -13.24
C LEU A 61 8.48 -12.50 -13.35
N ASN A 62 9.22 -11.40 -13.46
CA ASN A 62 10.67 -11.42 -13.63
C ASN A 62 11.39 -11.57 -12.29
N ARG A 63 11.90 -12.78 -12.01
CA ARG A 63 12.66 -13.09 -10.79
C ARG A 63 13.89 -12.20 -10.59
N THR A 64 14.56 -11.78 -11.66
CA THR A 64 15.72 -10.86 -11.54
C THR A 64 15.28 -9.50 -11.01
N GLN A 65 14.12 -9.01 -11.45
CA GLN A 65 13.58 -7.74 -10.95
C GLN A 65 13.11 -7.85 -9.51
N LEU A 66 12.42 -8.93 -9.14
CA LEU A 66 12.01 -9.16 -7.75
C LEU A 66 13.21 -9.33 -6.80
N MET A 67 14.30 -9.96 -7.27
CA MET A 67 15.56 -10.01 -6.53
C MET A 67 16.15 -8.61 -6.31
N MET A 68 16.07 -7.71 -7.30
CA MET A 68 16.48 -6.32 -7.13
C MET A 68 15.59 -5.60 -6.10
N PHE A 69 14.26 -5.76 -6.19
CA PHE A 69 13.34 -5.14 -5.23
C PHE A 69 13.58 -5.64 -3.80
N GLN A 70 13.82 -6.94 -3.61
CA GLN A 70 14.25 -7.49 -2.32
C GLN A 70 15.55 -6.85 -1.84
N SER A 71 16.54 -6.66 -2.72
CA SER A 71 17.82 -6.04 -2.38
C SER A 71 17.70 -4.56 -1.97
N TRP A 72 16.59 -3.92 -2.32
CA TRP A 72 16.21 -2.55 -1.93
C TRP A 72 15.41 -2.49 -0.64
N GLY A 73 15.11 -3.64 -0.04
CA GLY A 73 14.34 -3.74 1.19
C GLY A 73 12.84 -3.69 0.97
N ILE A 74 12.35 -3.81 -0.27
CA ILE A 74 10.91 -3.91 -0.53
C ILE A 74 10.37 -5.22 0.05
N ASN A 75 9.27 -5.14 0.79
CA ASN A 75 8.62 -6.30 1.40
C ASN A 75 7.10 -6.35 1.18
N VAL A 76 6.52 -5.42 0.42
CA VAL A 76 5.11 -5.43 0.04
C VAL A 76 4.93 -4.87 -1.37
N VAL A 77 3.95 -5.38 -2.10
CA VAL A 77 3.48 -4.84 -3.38
C VAL A 77 1.95 -4.72 -3.32
N ARG A 78 1.42 -3.56 -3.71
CA ARG A 78 0.00 -3.38 -3.99
C ARG A 78 -0.24 -3.75 -5.45
N LEU A 79 -0.82 -4.92 -5.67
CA LEU A 79 -1.03 -5.53 -6.99
C LEU A 79 -2.46 -5.25 -7.47
N GLY A 80 -2.56 -4.55 -8.60
CA GLY A 80 -3.86 -4.28 -9.22
C GLY A 80 -4.52 -5.56 -9.73
N VAL A 81 -5.76 -5.78 -9.31
CA VAL A 81 -6.67 -6.85 -9.71
C VAL A 81 -7.87 -6.20 -10.40
N MET A 82 -7.85 -6.20 -11.72
CA MET A 82 -8.86 -5.53 -12.53
C MET A 82 -10.15 -6.37 -12.54
N TRP A 83 -11.31 -5.76 -12.26
CA TRP A 83 -12.59 -6.48 -12.38
C TRP A 83 -12.82 -6.93 -13.82
N ALA A 84 -12.49 -6.10 -14.81
CA ALA A 84 -12.52 -6.50 -16.21
C ALA A 84 -11.56 -7.67 -16.55
N GLY A 85 -10.48 -7.85 -15.79
CA GLY A 85 -9.58 -9.00 -15.90
C GLY A 85 -10.15 -10.26 -15.27
N VAL A 86 -10.72 -10.16 -14.06
CA VAL A 86 -11.30 -11.32 -13.33
C VAL A 86 -12.57 -11.83 -14.00
N MET A 87 -13.47 -10.91 -14.38
CA MET A 87 -14.77 -11.24 -14.96
C MET A 87 -15.00 -10.47 -16.28
N PRO A 88 -14.31 -10.82 -17.38
CA PRO A 88 -14.43 -10.10 -18.65
C PRO A 88 -15.82 -10.22 -19.29
N ARG A 89 -16.63 -11.19 -18.85
CA ARG A 89 -18.04 -11.36 -19.25
C ARG A 89 -18.89 -11.66 -18.02
N LYS A 90 -20.17 -11.30 -18.09
CA LYS A 90 -21.16 -11.55 -17.03
C LYS A 90 -21.12 -13.01 -16.56
N ASN A 91 -20.90 -13.20 -15.27
CA ASN A 91 -20.85 -14.51 -14.59
C ASN A 91 -19.77 -15.48 -15.11
N VAL A 92 -18.73 -15.00 -15.78
CA VAL A 92 -17.63 -15.84 -16.29
C VAL A 92 -16.31 -15.34 -15.71
N VAL A 93 -15.68 -16.17 -14.87
CA VAL A 93 -14.33 -15.93 -14.33
C VAL A 93 -13.28 -16.31 -15.38
N ASP A 94 -12.31 -15.44 -15.62
CA ASP A 94 -11.13 -15.76 -16.45
C ASP A 94 -10.03 -16.42 -15.60
N PHE A 95 -10.02 -17.75 -15.59
CA PHE A 95 -9.01 -18.52 -14.86
C PHE A 95 -7.59 -18.36 -15.41
N ASN A 96 -7.40 -17.96 -16.67
CA ASN A 96 -6.06 -17.70 -17.20
C ASN A 96 -5.49 -16.42 -16.60
N TYR A 97 -6.30 -15.36 -16.53
CA TYR A 97 -5.93 -14.12 -15.83
C TYR A 97 -5.61 -14.39 -14.36
N MET A 98 -6.51 -15.08 -13.65
CA MET A 98 -6.30 -15.45 -12.24
C MET A 98 -5.03 -16.26 -12.02
N LYS A 99 -4.68 -17.15 -12.97
CA LYS A 99 -3.43 -17.93 -12.89
C LYS A 99 -2.17 -17.08 -13.09
N GLN A 100 -2.21 -16.03 -13.90
CA GLN A 100 -1.10 -15.10 -14.03
C GLN A 100 -0.87 -14.31 -12.74
N LEU A 101 -1.96 -13.80 -12.13
CA LEU A 101 -1.89 -13.14 -10.82
C LEU A 101 -1.39 -14.10 -9.73
N GLU A 102 -1.85 -15.35 -9.71
CA GLU A 102 -1.33 -16.38 -8.81
C GLU A 102 0.18 -16.59 -8.97
N THR A 103 0.66 -16.64 -10.21
CA THR A 103 2.10 -16.78 -10.49
C THR A 103 2.90 -15.57 -9.99
N ILE A 104 2.35 -14.35 -10.12
CA ILE A 104 2.96 -13.14 -9.56
C ILE A 104 3.03 -13.24 -8.03
N VAL A 105 1.93 -13.61 -7.38
CA VAL A 105 1.85 -13.76 -5.91
C VAL A 105 2.84 -14.81 -5.42
N ASP A 106 2.93 -15.97 -6.08
CA ASP A 106 3.88 -17.03 -5.72
C ASP A 106 5.33 -16.56 -5.90
N THR A 107 5.62 -15.85 -7.00
CA THR A 107 6.98 -15.34 -7.24
C THR A 107 7.36 -14.27 -6.21
N CYS A 108 6.43 -13.38 -5.80
CA CYS A 108 6.68 -12.43 -4.72
C CYS A 108 7.02 -13.14 -3.39
N ALA A 109 6.36 -14.27 -3.10
CA ALA A 109 6.63 -15.06 -1.90
C ALA A 109 8.08 -15.59 -1.86
N GLU A 110 8.63 -16.02 -3.01
CA GLU A 110 10.02 -16.49 -3.13
C GLU A 110 11.04 -15.43 -2.67
N PHE A 111 10.68 -14.14 -2.78
CA PHE A 111 11.53 -13.00 -2.42
C PHE A 111 11.13 -12.32 -1.10
N GLY A 112 10.21 -12.91 -0.33
CA GLY A 112 9.79 -12.35 0.94
C GLY A 112 8.97 -11.06 0.80
N ILE A 113 8.20 -10.95 -0.28
CA ILE A 113 7.32 -9.82 -0.59
C ILE A 113 5.86 -10.25 -0.39
N TYR A 114 5.15 -9.52 0.48
CA TYR A 114 3.71 -9.63 0.65
C TYR A 114 2.96 -8.95 -0.50
N VAL A 115 1.74 -9.41 -0.79
CA VAL A 115 0.89 -8.83 -1.84
C VAL A 115 -0.44 -8.37 -1.27
N LEU A 116 -0.73 -7.08 -1.41
CA LEU A 116 -2.07 -6.52 -1.24
C LEU A 116 -2.80 -6.60 -2.58
N LEU A 117 -3.95 -7.27 -2.64
CA LEU A 117 -4.75 -7.39 -3.86
C LEU A 117 -5.77 -6.26 -3.91
N ASP A 118 -5.59 -5.37 -4.87
CA ASP A 118 -6.35 -4.12 -5.00
C ASP A 118 -7.34 -4.20 -6.15
N MET A 119 -8.65 -4.07 -5.87
CA MET A 119 -9.64 -3.92 -6.93
C MET A 119 -9.52 -2.52 -7.56
N HIS A 120 -8.63 -2.40 -8.52
CA HIS A 120 -8.22 -1.12 -9.06
C HIS A 120 -9.20 -0.60 -10.14
N GLN A 121 -9.49 0.69 -10.08
CA GLN A 121 -10.25 1.43 -11.08
C GLN A 121 -9.87 2.91 -11.03
N ASP A 122 -9.94 3.59 -12.17
CA ASP A 122 -10.00 5.05 -12.27
C ASP A 122 -11.20 5.42 -13.12
N VAL A 123 -12.10 6.24 -12.60
CA VAL A 123 -13.29 6.72 -13.32
C VAL A 123 -14.14 5.55 -13.85
N LEU A 124 -14.21 4.46 -13.08
CA LEU A 124 -15.01 3.26 -13.30
C LEU A 124 -14.66 2.45 -14.57
N SER A 125 -14.78 3.01 -15.77
CA SER A 125 -14.70 2.26 -17.03
C SER A 125 -14.34 3.18 -18.21
N SER A 126 -13.90 2.58 -19.32
CA SER A 126 -13.69 3.30 -20.58
C SER A 126 -14.93 4.03 -21.11
N GLN A 127 -16.14 3.64 -20.68
CA GLN A 127 -17.37 4.38 -20.95
C GLN A 127 -17.33 5.83 -20.42
N PHE A 128 -16.47 6.13 -19.45
CA PHE A 128 -16.30 7.47 -18.86
C PHE A 128 -14.91 8.07 -19.13
N GLY A 129 -14.23 7.63 -20.20
CA GLY A 129 -13.01 8.29 -20.68
C GLY A 129 -11.69 7.72 -20.16
N THR A 130 -11.70 6.55 -19.50
CA THR A 130 -10.48 5.86 -19.04
C THR A 130 -10.39 4.43 -19.60
N TYR A 131 -9.95 3.46 -18.79
CA TYR A 131 -9.88 2.03 -19.12
C TYR A 131 -10.96 1.28 -18.34
N ASP A 132 -11.20 0.02 -18.68
CA ASP A 132 -12.19 -0.82 -18.00
C ASP A 132 -11.67 -1.32 -16.64
N GLY A 133 -11.79 -0.49 -15.59
CA GLY A 133 -11.66 -0.95 -14.21
C GLY A 133 -12.78 -1.91 -13.86
N LEU A 134 -14.00 -1.42 -13.99
CA LEU A 134 -15.23 -2.20 -14.07
C LEU A 134 -15.44 -2.64 -15.53
N PRO A 135 -15.85 -3.90 -15.77
CA PRO A 135 -16.07 -4.39 -17.13
C PRO A 135 -17.27 -3.69 -17.80
N LEU A 136 -17.17 -3.45 -19.11
CA LEU A 136 -18.23 -2.80 -19.90
C LEU A 136 -19.60 -3.46 -19.73
N TRP A 137 -19.68 -4.80 -19.75
CA TRP A 137 -20.95 -5.51 -19.57
C TRP A 137 -21.64 -5.16 -18.23
N PHE A 138 -20.86 -4.84 -17.19
CA PHE A 138 -21.39 -4.49 -15.87
C PHE A 138 -21.82 -3.04 -15.83
N VAL A 139 -21.03 -2.13 -16.43
CA VAL A 139 -21.40 -0.72 -16.55
C VAL A 139 -22.67 -0.57 -17.39
N GLU A 140 -22.81 -1.30 -18.50
CA GLU A 140 -24.03 -1.34 -19.33
C GLU A 140 -25.25 -1.89 -18.57
N GLU A 141 -25.05 -2.80 -17.61
CA GLU A 141 -26.14 -3.39 -16.81
C GLU A 141 -26.68 -2.43 -15.75
N ILE A 142 -25.79 -1.67 -15.10
CA ILE A 142 -26.17 -0.87 -13.93
C ILE A 142 -26.31 0.62 -14.26
N CYS A 143 -25.67 1.12 -15.31
CA CYS A 143 -25.61 2.54 -15.65
C CYS A 143 -26.42 2.84 -16.92
N GLU A 144 -27.27 3.87 -16.84
CA GLU A 144 -28.06 4.32 -17.99
C GLU A 144 -27.39 5.56 -18.59
N PRO A 145 -27.15 5.60 -19.92
CA PRO A 145 -26.68 6.81 -20.56
C PRO A 145 -27.81 7.85 -20.63
N ASN A 146 -27.90 8.73 -19.64
CA ASN A 146 -28.78 9.90 -19.75
C ASN A 146 -28.17 10.92 -20.71
N SER A 147 -28.58 10.85 -21.99
CA SER A 147 -27.94 11.55 -23.11
C SER A 147 -27.96 13.08 -23.04
N SER A 148 -28.83 13.69 -22.23
CA SER A 148 -28.98 15.16 -22.19
C SER A 148 -28.14 15.84 -21.11
N PHE A 149 -27.62 15.09 -20.14
CA PHE A 149 -26.88 15.64 -19.00
C PHE A 149 -25.55 14.94 -18.73
N THR A 150 -25.11 14.02 -19.60
CA THR A 150 -23.85 13.26 -19.48
C THR A 150 -22.66 14.14 -19.09
N TYR A 151 -22.51 15.27 -19.79
CA TYR A 151 -21.46 16.26 -19.56
C TYR A 151 -22.11 17.59 -19.13
N PRO A 152 -21.97 17.98 -17.85
CA PRO A 152 -22.48 19.25 -17.36
C PRO A 152 -21.56 20.41 -17.78
N TRP A 153 -22.10 21.60 -17.99
CA TRP A 153 -21.29 22.79 -18.28
C TRP A 153 -20.20 22.98 -17.20
N PRO A 154 -18.94 23.27 -17.57
CA PRO A 154 -18.46 23.68 -18.90
C PRO A 154 -18.12 22.54 -19.86
N PHE A 155 -18.30 21.27 -19.47
CA PHE A 155 -17.98 20.12 -20.31
C PHE A 155 -19.08 19.88 -21.36
N SER A 156 -18.68 19.75 -22.62
CA SER A 156 -19.55 19.32 -23.73
C SER A 156 -19.19 17.93 -24.28
N GLU A 157 -18.03 17.42 -23.88
CA GLU A 157 -17.44 16.13 -24.25
C GLU A 157 -16.61 15.62 -23.05
N PRO A 158 -16.13 14.36 -23.04
CA PRO A 158 -15.24 13.88 -21.99
C PRO A 158 -14.06 14.85 -21.78
N PRO A 159 -13.79 15.29 -20.55
CA PRO A 159 -12.61 16.09 -20.23
C PRO A 159 -11.31 15.44 -20.72
N GLU A 160 -10.39 16.26 -21.26
CA GLU A 160 -9.05 15.79 -21.67
C GLU A 160 -8.25 15.25 -20.49
N ASN A 161 -8.39 15.89 -19.33
CA ASN A 161 -7.74 15.47 -18.11
C ASN A 161 -8.58 14.38 -17.43
N TRP A 162 -8.03 13.17 -17.34
CA TRP A 162 -8.81 11.98 -16.99
C TRP A 162 -9.56 12.13 -15.65
N PHE A 163 -8.96 12.75 -14.62
CA PHE A 163 -9.58 12.85 -13.30
C PHE A 163 -10.79 13.78 -13.29
N GLU A 164 -10.88 14.73 -14.22
CA GLU A 164 -12.05 15.62 -14.34
C GLU A 164 -13.31 14.84 -14.76
N ASN A 165 -13.16 13.62 -15.29
CA ASN A 165 -14.30 12.76 -15.58
C ASN A 165 -15.09 12.40 -14.30
N TYR A 166 -14.48 12.42 -13.11
CA TYR A 166 -15.19 12.30 -11.84
C TYR A 166 -16.17 13.45 -11.55
N LEU A 167 -16.08 14.56 -12.29
CA LEU A 167 -17.02 15.69 -12.19
C LEU A 167 -18.18 15.55 -13.17
N THR A 168 -18.14 14.59 -14.10
CA THR A 168 -19.22 14.39 -15.08
C THR A 168 -20.43 13.75 -14.44
N TYR A 169 -21.64 14.11 -14.87
CA TYR A 169 -22.88 13.50 -14.37
C TYR A 169 -22.88 11.99 -14.61
N ALA A 170 -22.40 11.55 -15.78
CA ALA A 170 -22.40 10.15 -16.16
C ALA A 170 -21.57 9.27 -15.20
N CYS A 171 -20.36 9.70 -14.85
CA CYS A 171 -19.51 8.97 -13.92
C CYS A 171 -20.14 8.91 -12.52
N VAL A 172 -20.58 10.04 -11.97
CA VAL A 172 -21.10 10.08 -10.59
C VAL A 172 -22.49 9.44 -10.46
N ASP A 173 -23.29 9.44 -11.52
CA ASP A 173 -24.55 8.68 -11.57
C ASP A 173 -24.28 7.18 -11.52
N CYS A 174 -23.30 6.71 -12.29
CA CYS A 174 -22.90 5.32 -12.30
C CYS A 174 -22.33 4.88 -10.93
N ALA A 175 -21.51 5.71 -10.31
CA ALA A 175 -20.99 5.49 -8.95
C ALA A 175 -22.13 5.42 -7.91
N GLU A 176 -23.09 6.34 -7.95
CA GLU A 176 -24.27 6.30 -7.07
C GLU A 176 -25.04 4.99 -7.24
N ARG A 177 -25.27 4.55 -8.48
CA ARG A 177 -26.00 3.32 -8.78
C ARG A 177 -25.28 2.07 -8.30
N LEU A 178 -23.94 2.03 -8.41
CA LEU A 178 -23.08 1.00 -7.82
C LEU A 178 -23.30 0.92 -6.31
N TYR A 179 -23.27 2.06 -5.61
CA TYR A 179 -23.48 2.11 -4.16
C TYR A 179 -24.91 1.78 -3.73
N GLN A 180 -25.92 2.08 -4.55
CA GLN A 180 -27.33 1.82 -4.24
C GLN A 180 -27.80 0.40 -4.61
N ASN A 181 -26.87 -0.50 -4.97
CA ASN A 181 -27.19 -1.87 -5.41
C ASN A 181 -28.16 -1.91 -6.62
N THR A 182 -28.06 -0.92 -7.51
CA THR A 182 -28.92 -0.86 -8.72
C THR A 182 -28.70 -2.11 -9.56
N SER A 183 -29.78 -2.70 -10.06
CA SER A 183 -29.73 -3.95 -10.85
C SER A 183 -28.99 -5.11 -10.17
N GLY A 184 -28.85 -5.08 -8.83
CA GLY A 184 -28.09 -6.08 -8.09
C GLY A 184 -26.57 -5.88 -8.12
N ALA A 185 -26.07 -4.66 -8.31
CA ALA A 185 -24.64 -4.33 -8.40
C ALA A 185 -23.77 -4.98 -7.30
N TRP A 186 -24.26 -5.04 -6.06
CA TRP A 186 -23.52 -5.65 -4.95
C TRP A 186 -23.35 -7.16 -5.12
N HIS A 187 -24.29 -7.85 -5.78
CA HIS A 187 -24.12 -9.26 -6.10
C HIS A 187 -22.96 -9.47 -7.07
N TYR A 188 -22.89 -8.72 -8.17
CA TYR A 188 -21.77 -8.85 -9.10
C TYR A 188 -20.43 -8.49 -8.45
N TRP A 189 -20.39 -7.44 -7.61
CA TRP A 189 -19.18 -7.05 -6.88
C TRP A 189 -18.74 -8.11 -5.88
N GLY A 190 -19.70 -8.74 -5.20
CA GLY A 190 -19.42 -9.88 -4.35
C GLY A 190 -18.95 -11.11 -5.14
N ASP A 191 -19.48 -11.38 -6.33
CA ASP A 191 -19.06 -12.51 -7.17
C ASP A 191 -17.61 -12.33 -7.63
N PHE A 192 -17.22 -11.09 -7.96
CA PHE A 192 -15.82 -10.73 -8.21
C PHE A 192 -14.93 -11.08 -7.01
N TRP A 193 -15.30 -10.62 -5.81
CA TRP A 193 -14.50 -10.88 -4.61
C TRP A 193 -14.48 -12.35 -4.24
N GLU A 194 -15.57 -13.09 -4.40
CA GLU A 194 -15.60 -14.53 -4.16
C GLU A 194 -14.64 -15.27 -5.12
N ALA A 195 -14.59 -14.88 -6.40
CA ALA A 195 -13.64 -15.46 -7.35
C ALA A 195 -12.17 -15.19 -6.95
N VAL A 196 -11.86 -13.97 -6.51
CA VAL A 196 -10.53 -13.61 -6.00
C VAL A 196 -10.20 -14.43 -4.74
N VAL A 197 -11.09 -14.45 -3.75
CA VAL A 197 -10.87 -15.16 -2.49
C VAL A 197 -10.68 -16.66 -2.71
N GLN A 198 -11.46 -17.30 -3.59
CA GLN A 198 -11.30 -18.72 -3.92
C GLN A 198 -9.89 -19.05 -4.44
N GLN A 199 -9.30 -18.16 -5.24
CA GLN A 199 -7.96 -18.35 -5.79
C GLN A 199 -6.86 -18.12 -4.74
N PHE A 200 -7.04 -17.16 -3.82
CA PHE A 200 -5.93 -16.59 -3.04
C PHE A 200 -5.97 -16.87 -1.53
N ARG A 201 -7.09 -17.30 -0.94
CA ARG A 201 -7.25 -17.44 0.54
C ARG A 201 -6.20 -18.30 1.24
N HIS A 202 -5.61 -19.27 0.53
CA HIS A 202 -4.60 -20.18 1.07
C HIS A 202 -3.15 -19.70 0.85
N LYS A 203 -2.95 -18.52 0.24
CA LYS A 203 -1.63 -17.93 0.02
C LYS A 203 -1.26 -17.09 1.25
N PRO A 204 -0.27 -17.50 2.04
CA PRO A 204 0.05 -16.81 3.29
C PRO A 204 0.67 -15.43 3.04
N ASN A 205 1.32 -15.21 1.90
CA ASN A 205 1.87 -13.91 1.50
C ASN A 205 0.84 -12.94 0.93
N VAL A 206 -0.43 -13.33 0.78
CA VAL A 206 -1.51 -12.37 0.49
C VAL A 206 -1.84 -11.63 1.78
N LEU A 207 -1.44 -10.36 1.82
CA LEU A 207 -1.60 -9.45 2.94
C LEU A 207 -3.08 -9.17 3.19
N GLY A 208 -3.82 -8.87 2.13
CA GLY A 208 -5.21 -8.46 2.24
C GLY A 208 -5.92 -8.27 0.90
N TYR A 209 -7.21 -7.96 1.01
CA TYR A 209 -8.11 -7.62 -0.08
C TYR A 209 -8.54 -6.17 0.07
N GLU A 210 -8.16 -5.30 -0.86
CA GLU A 210 -8.59 -3.90 -0.89
C GLU A 210 -9.83 -3.74 -1.75
N LEU A 211 -10.95 -3.45 -1.07
CA LEU A 211 -12.31 -3.60 -1.61
C LEU A 211 -12.55 -2.84 -2.92
N ILE A 212 -11.92 -1.66 -3.06
CA ILE A 212 -11.92 -0.81 -4.26
C ILE A 212 -10.90 0.32 -4.08
N ASN A 213 -10.14 0.60 -5.13
CA ASN A 213 -9.28 1.78 -5.25
C ASN A 213 -10.12 3.07 -5.39
N GLU A 214 -9.78 4.10 -4.63
CA GLU A 214 -10.32 5.47 -4.76
C GLU A 214 -11.81 5.52 -5.10
N PRO A 215 -12.70 5.10 -4.17
CA PRO A 215 -14.13 5.03 -4.42
C PRO A 215 -14.63 6.36 -5.03
N PRO A 216 -15.29 6.34 -6.20
CA PRO A 216 -15.69 7.57 -6.86
C PRO A 216 -16.72 8.36 -6.04
N PRO A 217 -16.75 9.71 -6.16
CA PRO A 217 -17.81 10.49 -5.56
C PRO A 217 -19.17 10.08 -6.13
N SER A 218 -20.19 10.17 -5.28
CA SER A 218 -21.57 9.87 -5.65
C SER A 218 -22.25 11.08 -6.31
N ASN A 219 -23.48 10.90 -6.81
CA ASN A 219 -24.14 11.90 -7.66
C ASN A 219 -24.54 13.17 -6.89
N PHE A 220 -23.62 14.13 -6.82
CA PHE A 220 -23.82 15.41 -6.16
C PHE A 220 -24.73 16.37 -6.94
N TYR A 221 -25.03 16.08 -8.22
CA TYR A 221 -26.05 16.83 -8.98
C TYR A 221 -27.47 16.51 -8.51
N LYS A 222 -27.72 15.27 -8.07
CA LYS A 222 -29.01 14.87 -7.48
C LYS A 222 -29.12 15.26 -6.01
N ASN A 223 -28.03 15.15 -5.25
CA ASN A 223 -28.00 15.50 -3.83
C ASN A 223 -26.63 16.11 -3.47
N PRO A 224 -26.53 17.41 -3.16
CA PRO A 224 -25.27 18.07 -2.82
C PRO A 224 -24.51 17.42 -1.64
N LEU A 225 -25.20 16.73 -0.73
CA LEU A 225 -24.54 15.98 0.36
C LEU A 225 -23.64 14.85 -0.15
N HIS A 226 -23.83 14.38 -1.39
CA HIS A 226 -22.98 13.36 -2.02
C HIS A 226 -21.60 13.88 -2.41
N ALA A 227 -21.34 15.19 -2.31
CA ALA A 227 -19.99 15.76 -2.38
C ALA A 227 -19.25 15.76 -1.03
N LEU A 228 -19.94 15.40 0.06
CA LEU A 228 -19.36 15.40 1.41
C LEU A 228 -18.87 13.98 1.76
N PRO A 229 -17.58 13.80 2.07
CA PRO A 229 -16.99 12.47 2.14
C PRO A 229 -17.48 11.68 3.37
N GLY A 230 -17.73 12.36 4.49
CA GLY A 230 -18.28 11.74 5.69
C GLY A 230 -19.71 11.24 5.47
N TYR A 231 -20.51 11.98 4.69
CA TYR A 231 -21.87 11.55 4.36
C TYR A 231 -21.84 10.31 3.47
N VAL A 232 -21.11 10.35 2.34
CA VAL A 232 -20.99 9.23 1.40
C VAL A 232 -20.37 8.00 2.07
N GLY A 233 -19.30 8.18 2.84
CA GLY A 233 -18.67 7.10 3.60
C GLY A 233 -19.66 6.38 4.52
N ARG A 234 -20.48 7.14 5.24
CA ARG A 234 -21.48 6.62 6.18
C ARG A 234 -22.68 5.96 5.51
N VAL A 235 -23.24 6.59 4.49
CA VAL A 235 -24.55 6.19 3.93
C VAL A 235 -24.47 5.31 2.68
N GLN A 236 -23.32 5.27 2.02
CA GLN A 236 -23.15 4.58 0.74
C GLN A 236 -22.01 3.56 0.77
N LEU A 237 -20.80 3.97 1.15
CA LEU A 237 -19.64 3.06 1.15
C LEU A 237 -19.71 2.00 2.26
N LEU A 238 -19.97 2.39 3.50
CA LEU A 238 -19.97 1.46 4.63
C LEU A 238 -21.00 0.31 4.48
N PRO A 239 -22.25 0.55 4.05
CA PRO A 239 -23.20 -0.53 3.81
C PRO A 239 -22.76 -1.54 2.74
N VAL A 240 -22.18 -1.08 1.62
CA VAL A 240 -21.67 -2.01 0.60
C VAL A 240 -20.45 -2.77 1.11
N TYR A 241 -19.55 -2.12 1.85
CA TYR A 241 -18.40 -2.80 2.43
C TYR A 241 -18.80 -3.86 3.46
N ASP A 242 -19.79 -3.58 4.32
CA ASP A 242 -20.36 -4.58 5.23
C ASP A 242 -20.90 -5.80 4.46
N TYR A 243 -21.58 -5.56 3.34
CA TYR A 243 -22.08 -6.61 2.47
C TYR A 243 -20.95 -7.43 1.81
N LEU A 244 -19.93 -6.77 1.27
CA LEU A 244 -18.80 -7.43 0.61
C LEU A 244 -17.99 -8.28 1.61
N VAL A 245 -17.67 -7.72 2.78
CA VAL A 245 -16.95 -8.47 3.83
C VAL A 245 -17.75 -9.67 4.29
N LYS A 246 -19.07 -9.55 4.44
CA LYS A 246 -19.92 -10.70 4.75
C LYS A 246 -19.79 -11.82 3.72
N ARG A 247 -19.68 -11.49 2.42
CA ARG A 247 -19.48 -12.49 1.35
C ARG A 247 -18.07 -13.09 1.39
N ILE A 248 -17.04 -12.25 1.50
CA ILE A 248 -15.64 -12.69 1.61
C ILE A 248 -15.47 -13.67 2.80
N ARG A 249 -16.06 -13.33 3.96
CA ARG A 249 -15.96 -14.13 5.19
C ARG A 249 -16.69 -15.48 5.13
N GLN A 250 -17.52 -15.74 4.11
CA GLN A 250 -18.05 -17.09 3.86
C GLN A 250 -16.97 -18.04 3.31
N LEU A 251 -15.88 -17.51 2.75
CA LEU A 251 -14.83 -18.27 2.08
C LEU A 251 -13.46 -18.16 2.75
N ASP A 252 -13.18 -17.02 3.40
CA ASP A 252 -11.92 -16.73 4.07
C ASP A 252 -12.15 -15.90 5.34
N SER A 253 -11.86 -16.51 6.50
CA SER A 253 -12.09 -15.94 7.82
C SER A 253 -10.89 -15.17 8.38
N GLU A 254 -9.76 -15.08 7.69
CA GLU A 254 -8.49 -14.61 8.28
C GLU A 254 -7.85 -13.45 7.51
N THR A 255 -7.88 -13.47 6.18
CA THR A 255 -7.19 -12.45 5.36
C THR A 255 -7.72 -11.05 5.66
N LEU A 256 -6.80 -10.09 5.77
CA LEU A 256 -7.12 -8.71 6.11
C LEU A 256 -7.99 -8.06 5.01
N ILE A 257 -8.90 -7.18 5.42
CA ILE A 257 -9.71 -6.35 4.54
C ILE A 257 -9.15 -4.93 4.57
N PHE A 258 -8.78 -4.42 3.42
CA PHE A 258 -8.39 -3.05 3.21
C PHE A 258 -9.61 -2.31 2.64
N TYR A 259 -9.91 -1.14 3.19
CA TYR A 259 -11.07 -0.36 2.77
C TYR A 259 -10.74 1.12 2.74
N GLU A 260 -11.10 1.76 1.63
CA GLU A 260 -10.83 3.18 1.39
C GLU A 260 -12.09 4.04 1.64
N PRO A 261 -11.93 5.25 2.21
CA PRO A 261 -12.94 6.30 2.14
C PRO A 261 -12.94 6.92 0.74
N LEU A 262 -13.82 7.91 0.47
CA LEU A 262 -13.54 8.82 -0.65
C LEU A 262 -12.13 9.43 -0.46
N THR A 263 -11.33 9.53 -1.52
CA THR A 263 -9.91 9.92 -1.46
C THR A 263 -9.67 11.20 -0.66
N TYR A 264 -10.54 12.20 -0.80
CA TYR A 264 -10.43 13.49 -0.11
C TYR A 264 -11.01 13.49 1.33
N GLY A 265 -11.56 12.36 1.80
CA GLY A 265 -12.14 12.18 3.13
C GLY A 265 -11.13 12.23 4.28
N VAL A 266 -9.83 12.15 3.98
CA VAL A 266 -8.77 12.18 5.00
C VAL A 266 -8.18 13.58 5.24
N PHE A 267 -8.49 14.58 4.41
CA PHE A 267 -7.86 15.91 4.53
C PHE A 267 -8.42 16.76 5.68
N LEU A 268 -9.69 16.58 6.02
CA LEU A 268 -10.38 17.33 7.08
C LEU A 268 -10.86 16.39 8.19
N PRO A 269 -10.81 16.82 9.46
CA PRO A 269 -11.29 16.00 10.57
C PRO A 269 -12.79 15.75 10.46
N ALA A 270 -13.26 14.61 10.99
CA ALA A 270 -14.69 14.34 11.08
C ALA A 270 -15.40 15.40 11.94
N GLY A 271 -16.59 15.83 11.52
CA GLY A 271 -17.31 16.90 12.22
C GLY A 271 -18.68 17.22 11.61
N PHE A 272 -19.29 18.31 12.09
CA PHE A 272 -20.66 18.72 11.74
C PHE A 272 -20.87 19.04 10.25
N LEU A 273 -19.79 19.20 9.48
CA LEU A 273 -19.82 19.46 8.05
C LEU A 273 -19.77 18.18 7.19
N GLU A 274 -19.95 17.00 7.81
CA GLU A 274 -19.85 15.70 7.12
C GLU A 274 -18.50 15.51 6.40
N THR A 275 -17.43 16.04 6.99
CA THR A 275 -16.04 15.79 6.62
C THR A 275 -15.53 14.50 7.28
N GLY A 276 -14.31 14.06 6.94
CA GLY A 276 -13.75 12.80 7.44
C GLY A 276 -14.15 11.59 6.58
N THR A 277 -13.77 10.39 7.03
CA THR A 277 -14.04 9.13 6.33
C THR A 277 -15.51 8.72 6.35
N GLY A 278 -16.28 9.18 7.36
CA GLY A 278 -17.69 8.82 7.55
C GLY A 278 -17.92 7.44 8.18
N PHE A 279 -16.86 6.66 8.41
CA PHE A 279 -16.99 5.30 8.93
C PHE A 279 -17.24 5.30 10.44
N ALA A 280 -18.33 4.66 10.86
CA ALA A 280 -18.68 4.49 12.27
C ALA A 280 -18.10 3.20 12.88
N HIS A 281 -17.76 2.22 12.04
CA HIS A 281 -17.19 0.92 12.38
C HIS A 281 -16.34 0.42 11.21
N VAL A 282 -15.54 -0.63 11.45
CA VAL A 282 -14.84 -1.35 10.36
C VAL A 282 -15.82 -2.23 9.57
N PRO A 283 -15.65 -2.42 8.26
CA PRO A 283 -16.51 -3.30 7.48
C PRO A 283 -16.69 -4.70 8.07
N GLY A 284 -17.92 -5.20 8.12
CA GLY A 284 -18.28 -6.52 8.65
C GLY A 284 -18.52 -6.56 10.17
N TRP A 285 -18.30 -5.47 10.89
CA TRP A 285 -18.35 -5.43 12.37
C TRP A 285 -19.67 -5.93 12.98
N PHE A 286 -20.82 -5.61 12.36
CA PHE A 286 -22.11 -6.10 12.85
C PHE A 286 -22.28 -7.62 12.76
N SER A 287 -21.56 -8.28 11.84
CA SER A 287 -21.56 -9.73 11.72
C SER A 287 -20.52 -10.37 12.65
N ASP A 288 -19.34 -9.75 12.75
CA ASP A 288 -18.26 -10.19 13.64
C ASP A 288 -17.47 -8.98 14.18
N PRO A 289 -17.63 -8.61 15.46
CA PRO A 289 -16.90 -7.49 16.06
C PRO A 289 -15.37 -7.66 16.05
N THR A 290 -14.87 -8.89 15.87
CA THR A 290 -13.43 -9.17 15.76
C THR A 290 -12.83 -8.72 14.42
N GLU A 291 -13.65 -8.24 13.46
CA GLU A 291 -13.14 -7.56 12.25
C GLU A 291 -12.24 -6.37 12.58
N THR A 292 -12.36 -5.77 13.77
CA THR A 292 -11.41 -4.75 14.26
C THR A 292 -9.95 -5.23 14.31
N ARG A 293 -9.70 -6.54 14.25
CA ARG A 293 -8.36 -7.16 14.17
C ARG A 293 -8.03 -7.71 12.77
N ARG A 294 -8.89 -7.45 11.79
CA ARG A 294 -8.74 -7.91 10.40
C ARG A 294 -9.12 -6.85 9.37
N SER A 295 -9.28 -5.59 9.79
CA SER A 295 -9.60 -4.48 8.90
C SER A 295 -8.53 -3.40 8.97
N VAL A 296 -8.21 -2.85 7.81
CA VAL A 296 -7.16 -1.85 7.60
C VAL A 296 -7.77 -0.69 6.83
N LEU A 297 -7.75 0.51 7.41
CA LEU A 297 -8.05 1.72 6.65
C LEU A 297 -6.90 1.96 5.66
N SER A 298 -7.17 1.71 4.38
CA SER A 298 -6.31 2.18 3.32
C SER A 298 -6.64 3.64 3.01
N TYR A 299 -5.61 4.45 2.82
CA TYR A 299 -5.78 5.86 2.49
C TYR A 299 -4.64 6.34 1.61
N HIS A 300 -4.92 7.36 0.80
CA HIS A 300 -3.95 7.94 -0.11
C HIS A 300 -3.51 9.32 0.35
N TYR A 301 -2.33 9.73 -0.10
CA TYR A 301 -1.88 11.12 0.06
C TYR A 301 -1.29 11.66 -1.25
N TYR A 302 -1.92 12.72 -1.74
CA TYR A 302 -1.44 13.53 -2.85
C TYR A 302 -1.57 15.00 -2.47
N CYS A 303 -0.48 15.78 -2.53
CA CYS A 303 -0.63 17.22 -2.39
C CYS A 303 -1.29 17.79 -3.65
N TRP A 304 -2.60 18.09 -3.56
CA TRP A 304 -3.41 18.64 -4.66
C TRP A 304 -2.86 19.91 -5.32
N LEU A 305 -2.03 20.70 -4.63
CA LEU A 305 -1.37 21.89 -5.19
C LEU A 305 -0.33 21.53 -6.26
N LEU A 306 0.16 20.28 -6.24
CA LEU A 306 1.22 19.80 -7.10
C LEU A 306 0.68 19.03 -8.32
N GLN A 307 -0.63 18.77 -8.41
CA GLN A 307 -1.20 17.89 -9.44
C GLN A 307 -1.02 18.42 -10.87
N THR A 308 -1.06 19.73 -11.05
CA THR A 308 -1.09 20.36 -12.38
C THR A 308 0.18 21.18 -12.69
N VAL A 309 1.25 21.03 -11.90
CA VAL A 309 2.50 21.78 -12.06
C VAL A 309 3.60 20.87 -12.60
N ASP A 310 4.60 21.43 -13.31
CA ASP A 310 5.78 20.63 -13.72
C ASP A 310 6.52 20.16 -12.45
N PRO A 311 6.58 18.84 -12.17
CA PRO A 311 7.15 18.35 -10.91
C PRO A 311 8.69 18.42 -10.88
N ARG A 312 9.35 18.79 -11.99
CA ARG A 312 10.81 18.96 -12.07
C ARG A 312 11.28 20.36 -11.66
N ARG A 313 10.36 21.33 -11.55
CA ARG A 313 10.73 22.68 -11.10
C ARG A 313 11.02 22.69 -9.60
N SER A 314 11.68 23.74 -9.14
CA SER A 314 11.88 23.95 -7.71
C SER A 314 10.56 24.18 -6.95
N MET A 315 10.42 23.54 -5.80
CA MET A 315 9.27 23.75 -4.92
C MET A 315 9.41 25.10 -4.19
N SER A 316 8.37 25.93 -4.25
CA SER A 316 8.37 27.19 -3.51
C SER A 316 8.21 26.97 -2.00
N ALA A 317 8.68 27.91 -1.19
CA ALA A 317 8.53 27.83 0.26
C ALA A 317 7.05 27.75 0.70
N ALA A 318 6.14 28.44 0.00
CA ALA A 318 4.72 28.41 0.31
C ALA A 318 4.09 27.04 0.01
N GLU A 319 4.40 26.45 -1.15
CA GLU A 319 3.95 25.09 -1.50
C GLU A 319 4.43 24.08 -0.48
N ARG A 320 5.73 24.14 -0.14
CA ARG A 320 6.33 23.27 0.86
C ARG A 320 5.65 23.37 2.21
N ILE A 321 5.38 24.59 2.69
CA ILE A 321 4.66 24.78 3.95
C ILE A 321 3.25 24.18 3.89
N ILE A 322 2.52 24.40 2.80
CA ILE A 322 1.15 23.91 2.68
C ILE A 322 1.12 22.37 2.58
N CYS A 323 1.95 21.75 1.75
CA CYS A 323 2.02 20.30 1.62
C CYS A 323 2.57 19.65 2.92
N ASP A 324 3.79 20.01 3.34
CA ASP A 324 4.52 19.33 4.42
C ASP A 324 4.00 19.64 5.82
N SER A 325 3.55 20.89 6.05
CA SER A 325 3.25 21.39 7.40
C SER A 325 1.75 21.51 7.68
N VAL A 326 0.89 21.45 6.66
CA VAL A 326 -0.56 21.59 6.81
C VAL A 326 -1.32 20.36 6.33
N LEU A 327 -1.23 20.04 5.03
CA LEU A 327 -2.03 18.99 4.41
C LEU A 327 -1.59 17.60 4.87
N MET A 328 -0.31 17.26 4.72
CA MET A 328 0.22 15.96 5.07
C MET A 328 0.02 15.62 6.56
N PRO A 329 0.34 16.50 7.53
CA PRO A 329 0.05 16.21 8.94
C PRO A 329 -1.46 16.10 9.23
N SER A 330 -2.30 16.80 8.47
CA SER A 330 -3.75 16.66 8.59
C SER A 330 -4.21 15.27 8.17
N VAL A 331 -3.77 14.78 7.01
CA VAL A 331 -4.10 13.43 6.52
C VAL A 331 -3.72 12.36 7.53
N PHE A 332 -2.46 12.32 7.98
CA PHE A 332 -1.99 11.32 8.96
C PHE A 332 -2.76 11.40 10.29
N ARG A 333 -3.05 12.61 10.79
CA ARG A 333 -3.81 12.81 12.02
C ARG A 333 -5.25 12.34 11.88
N ASN A 334 -5.91 12.66 10.78
CA ASN A 334 -7.32 12.35 10.56
C ASN A 334 -7.53 10.86 10.29
N SER A 335 -6.65 10.21 9.51
CA SER A 335 -6.66 8.75 9.35
C SER A 335 -6.50 8.05 10.70
N ARG A 336 -5.55 8.51 11.54
CA ARG A 336 -5.36 7.97 12.88
C ARG A 336 -6.56 8.22 13.80
N ALA A 337 -7.21 9.38 13.69
CA ALA A 337 -8.44 9.66 14.43
C ALA A 337 -9.59 8.72 14.01
N SER A 338 -9.70 8.41 12.71
CA SER A 338 -10.67 7.43 12.20
C SER A 338 -10.45 6.06 12.83
N ILE A 339 -9.23 5.53 12.82
CA ILE A 339 -8.95 4.21 13.42
C ILE A 339 -9.10 4.20 14.94
N LYS A 340 -8.80 5.30 15.64
CA LYS A 340 -9.11 5.41 17.07
C LYS A 340 -10.61 5.25 17.36
N GLN A 341 -11.47 5.66 16.43
CA GLN A 341 -12.92 5.53 16.55
C GLN A 341 -13.39 4.12 16.14
N THR A 342 -12.89 3.57 15.04
CA THR A 342 -13.42 2.33 14.45
C THR A 342 -12.71 1.06 14.91
N GLY A 343 -11.46 1.14 15.38
CA GLY A 343 -10.53 0.02 15.45
C GLY A 343 -9.92 -0.32 14.09
N GLY A 344 -9.01 -1.29 14.03
CA GLY A 344 -8.28 -1.68 12.82
C GLY A 344 -6.84 -1.14 12.76
N ALA A 345 -6.19 -1.38 11.63
CA ALA A 345 -4.88 -0.81 11.29
C ALA A 345 -5.01 0.30 10.23
N MET A 346 -3.89 0.91 9.84
CA MET A 346 -3.83 1.85 8.71
C MET A 346 -2.71 1.48 7.75
N PHE A 347 -2.92 1.75 6.47
CA PHE A 347 -1.91 1.57 5.44
C PHE A 347 -1.98 2.74 4.43
N LEU A 348 -0.84 3.39 4.15
CA LEU A 348 -0.74 4.41 3.11
C LEU A 348 -0.56 3.69 1.76
N THR A 349 -1.66 3.26 1.17
CA THR A 349 -1.68 2.37 -0.01
C THR A 349 -1.24 3.08 -1.29
N GLU A 350 -1.30 4.41 -1.30
CA GLU A 350 -0.86 5.21 -2.43
C GLU A 350 -0.41 6.60 -2.00
N PHE A 351 0.68 7.05 -2.59
CA PHE A 351 1.11 8.44 -2.57
C PHE A 351 1.99 8.69 -3.78
N GLY A 352 1.98 9.93 -4.28
CA GLY A 352 2.72 10.28 -5.48
C GLY A 352 2.64 11.77 -5.80
N LEU A 353 2.74 12.09 -7.11
CA LEU A 353 3.29 13.36 -7.63
C LEU A 353 4.72 13.61 -7.15
N CYS A 354 5.42 12.54 -6.84
CA CYS A 354 6.79 12.58 -6.39
C CYS A 354 7.53 11.42 -7.03
N GLY A 355 8.36 11.69 -8.03
CA GLY A 355 9.21 10.71 -8.69
C GLY A 355 10.63 11.23 -8.65
N PRO A 356 11.44 10.87 -7.63
CA PRO A 356 12.74 11.47 -7.42
C PRO A 356 13.56 11.49 -8.71
N ASP A 357 14.09 12.65 -9.07
CA ASP A 357 14.66 12.90 -10.40
C ASP A 357 16.15 13.24 -10.36
N GLY A 358 16.76 13.13 -9.16
CA GLY A 358 18.15 13.47 -8.90
C GLY A 358 18.40 14.96 -8.68
N ASN A 359 17.40 15.81 -8.87
CA ASN A 359 17.47 17.22 -8.47
C ASN A 359 16.96 17.35 -7.02
N PRO A 360 17.81 17.66 -6.04
CA PRO A 360 17.40 17.75 -4.64
C PRO A 360 16.40 18.89 -4.36
N ASP A 361 16.34 19.89 -5.26
CA ASP A 361 15.47 21.05 -5.10
C ASP A 361 14.14 20.90 -5.85
N SER A 362 13.94 19.83 -6.64
CA SER A 362 12.71 19.62 -7.40
C SER A 362 11.53 19.25 -6.50
N ILE A 363 10.32 19.57 -6.95
CA ILE A 363 9.08 19.15 -6.29
C ILE A 363 9.07 17.63 -6.09
N ASN A 364 9.44 16.88 -7.13
CA ASN A 364 9.54 15.43 -7.12
C ASN A 364 10.34 14.89 -5.93
N THR A 365 11.58 15.38 -5.75
CA THR A 365 12.47 14.88 -4.71
C THR A 365 12.05 15.36 -3.32
N ILE A 366 11.64 16.63 -3.20
CA ILE A 366 11.24 17.23 -1.92
C ILE A 366 9.99 16.54 -1.36
N GLU A 367 8.92 16.41 -2.18
CA GLU A 367 7.66 15.82 -1.72
C GLU A 367 7.85 14.35 -1.31
N CYS A 368 8.60 13.56 -2.10
CA CYS A 368 8.85 12.16 -1.77
C CYS A 368 9.59 11.98 -0.46
N ASN A 369 10.66 12.75 -0.24
CA ASN A 369 11.41 12.67 1.01
C ASN A 369 10.55 13.16 2.20
N ALA A 370 9.67 14.14 2.00
CA ALA A 370 8.75 14.61 3.03
C ALA A 370 7.71 13.55 3.42
N VAL A 371 7.06 12.90 2.45
CA VAL A 371 6.08 11.83 2.71
C VAL A 371 6.71 10.65 3.43
N LEU A 372 7.88 10.19 2.96
CA LEU A 372 8.59 9.07 3.58
C LEU A 372 9.05 9.40 5.01
N THR A 373 9.50 10.64 5.26
CA THR A 373 9.83 11.11 6.61
C THR A 373 8.59 11.15 7.52
N MET A 374 7.44 11.55 6.99
CA MET A 374 6.18 11.55 7.74
C MET A 374 5.72 10.13 8.05
N ALA A 375 5.88 9.20 7.11
CA ALA A 375 5.57 7.79 7.32
C ALA A 375 6.43 7.19 8.44
N ASP A 376 7.74 7.46 8.45
CA ASP A 376 8.66 7.04 9.52
C ASP A 376 8.21 7.57 10.90
N ARG A 377 7.89 8.87 10.99
CA ARG A 377 7.40 9.51 12.24
C ARG A 377 6.14 8.88 12.82
N HIS A 378 5.34 8.24 11.97
CA HIS A 378 4.08 7.62 12.36
C HIS A 378 4.13 6.09 12.38
N PHE A 379 5.30 5.49 12.12
CA PHE A 379 5.49 4.04 11.93
C PHE A 379 4.48 3.47 10.92
N GLN A 380 4.29 4.19 9.81
CA GLN A 380 3.25 3.93 8.82
C GLN A 380 3.80 3.05 7.70
N SER A 381 3.16 1.90 7.46
CA SER A 381 3.42 1.10 6.26
C SER A 381 2.89 1.81 5.01
N TRP A 382 3.58 1.66 3.87
CA TRP A 382 3.26 2.39 2.64
C TRP A 382 3.54 1.62 1.35
N ALA A 383 2.81 1.98 0.30
CA ALA A 383 3.05 1.58 -1.09
C ALA A 383 3.07 2.83 -1.99
N TYR A 384 4.21 3.11 -2.63
CA TYR A 384 4.43 4.26 -3.51
C TYR A 384 3.76 4.10 -4.89
N TRP A 385 3.31 5.20 -5.50
CA TRP A 385 2.80 5.26 -6.88
C TRP A 385 3.81 5.91 -7.85
N ASP A 386 4.42 5.21 -8.81
CA ASP A 386 4.28 3.80 -9.19
C ASP A 386 5.64 3.10 -9.35
N GLY A 387 5.65 1.77 -9.49
CA GLY A 387 6.85 0.93 -9.52
C GLY A 387 7.80 1.09 -10.72
N ASN A 388 7.86 2.27 -11.34
CA ASN A 388 8.68 2.59 -12.51
C ASN A 388 10.17 2.76 -12.19
N PHE A 389 10.74 1.92 -11.32
CA PHE A 389 12.14 2.04 -10.88
C PHE A 389 13.18 1.62 -11.93
N LEU A 390 12.74 1.06 -13.05
CA LEU A 390 13.60 0.42 -14.04
C LEU A 390 13.43 1.08 -15.42
N ASP A 391 14.53 1.15 -16.18
CA ASP A 391 14.48 1.55 -17.58
C ASP A 391 13.90 0.44 -18.48
N GLU A 392 13.73 0.74 -19.78
CA GLU A 392 13.19 -0.20 -20.77
C GLU A 392 14.02 -1.48 -20.92
N THR A 393 15.29 -1.46 -20.52
CA THR A 393 16.18 -2.63 -20.54
C THR A 393 16.21 -3.39 -19.22
N GLY A 394 15.46 -2.91 -18.22
CA GLY A 394 15.36 -3.50 -16.89
C GLY A 394 16.47 -3.09 -15.93
N ASN A 395 17.28 -2.07 -16.23
CA ASN A 395 18.28 -1.56 -15.30
C ASN A 395 17.65 -0.57 -14.30
N PRO A 396 18.12 -0.53 -13.04
CA PRO A 396 17.67 0.46 -12.07
C PRO A 396 17.93 1.89 -12.54
N ILE A 397 16.95 2.77 -12.36
CA ILE A 397 17.08 4.22 -12.52
C ILE A 397 17.45 4.78 -11.13
N PRO A 398 18.73 5.06 -10.84
CA PRO A 398 19.16 5.34 -9.46
C PRO A 398 18.45 6.54 -8.86
N THR A 399 18.23 7.58 -9.68
CA THR A 399 17.55 8.81 -9.26
C THR A 399 16.13 8.58 -8.80
N GLN A 400 15.41 7.60 -9.36
CA GLN A 400 14.00 7.32 -9.03
C GLN A 400 13.83 6.38 -7.85
N VAL A 401 14.79 5.48 -7.63
CA VAL A 401 14.66 4.46 -6.57
C VAL A 401 15.31 4.88 -5.25
N GLN A 402 16.30 5.78 -5.28
CA GLN A 402 17.15 6.07 -4.13
C GLN A 402 16.35 6.48 -2.87
N SER A 403 15.31 7.31 -3.00
CA SER A 403 14.48 7.74 -1.86
C SER A 403 13.76 6.60 -1.15
N PHE A 404 13.42 5.54 -1.89
CA PHE A 404 12.67 4.38 -1.37
C PHE A 404 13.59 3.33 -0.74
N ILE A 405 14.90 3.35 -1.06
CA ILE A 405 15.90 2.48 -0.44
C ILE A 405 16.32 3.09 0.90
N ARG A 406 15.72 2.63 2.00
CA ARG A 406 15.87 3.22 3.34
C ARG A 406 16.31 2.18 4.36
N THR A 407 17.04 2.59 5.40
CA THR A 407 17.23 1.75 6.58
C THR A 407 15.94 1.74 7.41
N TYR A 408 15.37 0.57 7.70
CA TYR A 408 14.13 0.49 8.48
C TYR A 408 13.96 -0.87 9.20
N PRO A 409 13.22 -0.91 10.32
CA PRO A 409 12.93 -2.16 11.02
C PRO A 409 11.88 -2.99 10.26
N LYS A 410 12.27 -4.12 9.68
CA LYS A 410 11.33 -5.06 9.03
C LYS A 410 10.49 -5.81 10.06
N LYS A 411 11.09 -6.18 11.19
CA LYS A 411 10.45 -6.91 12.29
C LYS A 411 10.87 -6.34 13.63
N THR A 412 9.94 -6.22 14.58
CA THR A 412 10.20 -5.79 15.95
C THR A 412 9.35 -6.58 16.94
N ASN A 413 9.97 -7.24 17.91
CA ASN A 413 9.28 -7.88 19.03
C ASN A 413 9.04 -6.85 20.15
N GLY A 414 7.99 -6.07 20.03
CA GLY A 414 7.72 -4.98 20.95
C GLY A 414 6.94 -3.83 20.33
N LEU A 415 6.82 -2.75 21.08
CA LEU A 415 6.15 -1.53 20.65
C LEU A 415 7.19 -0.53 20.10
N PRO A 416 7.17 -0.23 18.79
CA PRO A 416 7.95 0.87 18.22
C PRO A 416 7.62 2.20 18.92
N ASP A 417 8.64 3.02 19.14
CA ASP A 417 8.50 4.33 19.78
C ASP A 417 8.94 5.46 18.85
N THR A 418 10.22 5.51 18.49
CA THR A 418 10.76 6.51 17.56
C THR A 418 11.43 5.84 16.38
N LEU A 419 11.13 6.29 15.16
CA LEU A 419 11.82 5.89 13.93
C LEU A 419 12.19 7.15 13.13
N THR A 420 13.46 7.27 12.77
CA THR A 420 13.94 8.31 11.85
C THR A 420 15.00 7.77 10.92
N PHE A 421 14.91 8.14 9.65
CA PHE A 421 15.96 7.92 8.65
C PHE A 421 16.18 9.19 7.82
N ASN A 422 17.43 9.64 7.77
CA ASN A 422 17.84 10.76 6.94
C ASN A 422 18.34 10.25 5.58
N GLN A 423 17.65 10.64 4.51
CA GLN A 423 17.93 10.19 3.15
C GLN A 423 19.30 10.64 2.62
N ASP A 424 19.80 11.79 3.06
CA ASP A 424 21.04 12.37 2.54
C ASP A 424 22.26 11.85 3.33
N THR A 425 22.14 11.80 4.65
CA THR A 425 23.24 11.40 5.53
C THR A 425 23.30 9.89 5.73
N GLY A 426 22.20 9.17 5.52
CA GLY A 426 22.05 7.75 5.89
C GLY A 426 21.95 7.54 7.40
N GLU A 427 21.81 8.60 8.20
CA GLU A 427 21.64 8.47 9.64
C GLU A 427 20.30 7.82 9.98
N PHE A 428 20.35 6.74 10.74
CA PHE A 428 19.20 5.99 11.20
C PHE A 428 19.17 5.97 12.72
N TYR A 429 17.98 6.16 13.29
CA TYR A 429 17.72 6.03 14.71
C TYR A 429 16.37 5.35 14.93
N TYR A 430 16.36 4.33 15.78
CA TYR A 430 15.16 3.56 16.10
C TYR A 430 15.13 3.18 17.58
N THR A 431 13.99 3.40 18.22
CA THR A 431 13.71 2.97 19.59
C THR A 431 12.45 2.13 19.64
N PHE A 432 12.47 1.10 20.48
CA PHE A 432 11.28 0.31 20.78
C PHE A 432 11.36 -0.28 22.18
N LYS A 433 10.19 -0.60 22.73
CA LYS A 433 10.07 -1.29 24.00
C LYS A 433 9.76 -2.76 23.76
N MET A 434 10.64 -3.66 24.20
CA MET A 434 10.48 -5.10 24.02
C MET A 434 9.19 -5.61 24.66
N ALA A 435 8.52 -6.53 23.96
CA ALA A 435 7.44 -7.32 24.53
C ALA A 435 8.00 -8.36 25.53
N PRO A 436 7.15 -8.99 26.38
CA PRO A 436 7.57 -10.09 27.24
C PRO A 436 8.22 -11.22 26.44
N LEU A 437 9.36 -11.73 26.95
CA LEU A 437 10.18 -12.72 26.27
C LEU A 437 10.06 -14.11 26.92
N PRO A 438 10.27 -15.20 26.17
CA PRO A 438 10.43 -16.54 26.73
C PRO A 438 11.62 -16.59 27.70
N VAL A 439 11.48 -17.35 28.78
CA VAL A 439 12.53 -17.51 29.80
C VAL A 439 13.59 -18.52 29.32
N ASN A 440 14.87 -18.24 29.58
CA ASN A 440 16.00 -19.15 29.30
C ASN A 440 16.19 -19.51 27.82
N GLN A 441 15.80 -18.62 26.90
CA GLN A 441 15.93 -18.84 25.46
C GLN A 441 16.45 -17.59 24.74
N GLN A 442 17.48 -17.78 23.91
CA GLN A 442 17.88 -16.73 22.97
C GLN A 442 16.74 -16.48 21.99
N THR A 443 16.30 -15.24 21.90
CA THR A 443 15.14 -14.84 21.11
C THR A 443 15.50 -13.65 20.23
N GLU A 444 15.22 -13.74 18.93
CA GLU A 444 15.35 -12.59 18.03
C GLU A 444 14.27 -11.56 18.37
N ILE A 445 14.67 -10.30 18.50
CA ILE A 445 13.79 -9.20 18.89
C ILE A 445 13.67 -8.11 17.83
N ALA A 446 14.57 -8.07 16.84
CA ALA A 446 14.47 -7.15 15.73
C ALA A 446 15.23 -7.64 14.51
N GLU A 447 14.67 -7.36 13.33
CA GLU A 447 15.35 -7.43 12.03
C GLU A 447 15.26 -6.05 11.38
N ILE A 448 16.41 -5.43 11.11
CA ILE A 448 16.53 -4.11 10.50
C ILE A 448 17.24 -4.24 9.16
N PHE A 449 16.61 -3.77 8.09
CA PHE A 449 17.22 -3.71 6.77
C PHE A 449 18.16 -2.50 6.68
N VAL A 450 19.36 -2.70 6.14
CA VAL A 450 20.44 -1.70 6.04
C VAL A 450 21.03 -1.74 4.62
N PRO A 451 20.65 -0.81 3.73
CA PRO A 451 21.09 -0.78 2.33
C PRO A 451 22.55 -0.30 2.17
N THR A 452 23.50 -1.19 2.42
CA THR A 452 24.94 -0.86 2.44
C THR A 452 25.45 -0.25 1.15
N GLN A 453 25.00 -0.75 0.00
CA GLN A 453 25.47 -0.28 -1.31
C GLN A 453 25.01 1.16 -1.65
N VAL A 454 23.93 1.63 -1.02
CA VAL A 454 23.34 2.95 -1.33
C VAL A 454 23.77 3.99 -0.30
N HIS A 455 23.63 3.66 0.99
CA HIS A 455 23.80 4.64 2.06
C HIS A 455 25.09 4.48 2.87
N TYR A 456 25.72 3.29 2.82
CA TYR A 456 26.88 2.95 3.65
C TYR A 456 28.01 2.27 2.84
N PRO A 457 28.53 2.89 1.77
CA PRO A 457 29.48 2.25 0.86
C PRO A 457 30.83 1.88 1.52
N GLN A 458 31.17 2.52 2.65
CA GLN A 458 32.35 2.20 3.47
C GLN A 458 32.01 1.27 4.65
N GLY A 459 30.80 0.73 4.69
CA GLY A 459 30.26 -0.04 5.81
C GLY A 459 29.47 0.83 6.80
N PRO A 460 28.45 0.25 7.47
CA PRO A 460 27.69 0.94 8.50
C PRO A 460 28.40 0.89 9.87
N LYS A 461 28.38 1.99 10.61
CA LYS A 461 28.69 2.00 12.04
C LYS A 461 27.42 1.77 12.83
N ILE A 462 27.29 0.59 13.43
CA ILE A 462 26.09 0.15 14.14
C ILE A 462 26.32 0.26 15.65
N THR A 463 25.41 0.93 16.35
CA THR A 463 25.36 0.93 17.82
C THR A 463 23.99 0.43 18.26
N VAL A 464 23.98 -0.57 19.15
CA VAL A 464 22.77 -1.12 19.77
C VAL A 464 22.92 -1.01 21.27
N GLN A 465 21.88 -0.49 21.93
CA GLN A 465 21.76 -0.43 23.37
C GLN A 465 20.52 -1.19 23.84
N PRO A 466 20.60 -1.86 24.99
CA PRO A 466 21.81 -2.04 25.83
C PRO A 466 22.88 -2.94 25.17
N ALA A 467 24.15 -2.73 25.53
CA ALA A 467 25.30 -3.41 24.92
C ALA A 467 25.35 -4.93 25.18
N SER A 468 24.52 -5.43 26.08
CA SER A 468 24.34 -6.86 26.37
C SER A 468 23.52 -7.60 25.30
N LEU A 469 22.87 -6.88 24.39
CA LEU A 469 22.15 -7.50 23.27
C LEU A 469 23.12 -8.12 22.26
N LEU A 470 22.74 -9.27 21.73
CA LEU A 470 23.48 -9.94 20.68
C LEU A 470 23.10 -9.32 19.33
N THR A 471 24.10 -9.01 18.51
CA THR A 471 23.88 -8.46 17.16
C THR A 471 24.58 -9.33 16.12
N SER A 472 23.93 -9.51 14.98
CA SER A 472 24.56 -10.10 13.79
C SER A 472 24.18 -9.28 12.57
N PHE A 473 25.16 -9.01 11.71
CA PHE A 473 24.95 -8.26 10.49
C PHE A 473 25.39 -9.10 9.28
N LYS A 474 24.44 -9.47 8.43
CA LYS A 474 24.67 -10.31 7.26
C LYS A 474 23.67 -9.95 6.15
N ASP A 475 24.14 -9.91 4.91
CA ASP A 475 23.31 -9.73 3.70
C ASP A 475 22.39 -8.49 3.77
N ASN A 476 22.88 -7.37 4.33
CA ASN A 476 22.10 -6.14 4.59
C ASN A 476 21.04 -6.24 5.70
N HIS A 477 21.04 -7.28 6.52
CA HIS A 477 20.14 -7.42 7.66
C HIS A 477 20.91 -7.36 8.98
N LEU A 478 20.57 -6.38 9.82
CA LEU A 478 20.94 -6.34 11.24
C LEU A 478 19.89 -7.10 12.04
N ARG A 479 20.26 -8.25 12.58
CA ARG A 479 19.44 -9.03 13.52
C ARG A 479 19.90 -8.77 14.95
N ILE A 480 18.95 -8.52 15.83
CA ILE A 480 19.18 -8.24 17.25
C ILE A 480 18.47 -9.33 18.05
N SER A 481 19.15 -9.91 19.04
CA SER A 481 18.60 -10.95 19.91
C SER A 481 18.92 -10.69 21.36
N VAL A 482 18.04 -11.14 22.26
CA VAL A 482 18.40 -11.28 23.67
C VAL A 482 19.20 -12.57 23.90
N PRO A 483 20.22 -12.58 24.78
CA PRO A 483 20.86 -13.81 25.23
C PRO A 483 19.91 -14.65 26.10
N ALA A 484 20.23 -15.93 26.28
CA ALA A 484 19.37 -16.85 27.03
C ALA A 484 19.24 -16.50 28.52
N ASP A 485 20.26 -15.89 29.11
CA ASP A 485 20.32 -15.42 30.50
C ASP A 485 19.83 -13.98 30.68
N TRP A 486 19.05 -13.46 29.72
CA TRP A 486 18.52 -12.10 29.77
C TRP A 486 17.67 -11.86 31.03
N ASN A 487 18.20 -11.03 31.93
CA ASN A 487 17.57 -10.64 33.19
C ASN A 487 17.60 -9.12 33.39
N ALA A 488 17.68 -8.34 32.30
CA ALA A 488 17.71 -6.90 32.39
C ALA A 488 16.33 -6.36 32.74
N SER A 489 16.27 -5.40 33.67
CA SER A 489 15.07 -4.63 33.98
C SER A 489 14.73 -3.59 32.91
N ASP A 490 15.67 -3.28 32.02
CA ASP A 490 15.50 -2.33 30.93
C ASP A 490 15.08 -3.06 29.64
N ASN A 491 13.85 -2.78 29.23
CA ASN A 491 13.26 -3.36 28.02
C ASN A 491 13.31 -2.37 26.84
N ASN A 492 13.96 -1.22 26.99
CA ASN A 492 14.10 -0.26 25.91
C ASN A 492 15.32 -0.62 25.07
N VAL A 493 15.12 -0.69 23.76
CA VAL A 493 16.18 -0.95 22.79
C VAL A 493 16.36 0.31 21.96
N VAL A 494 17.62 0.71 21.80
CA VAL A 494 18.00 1.85 20.97
C VAL A 494 18.97 1.36 19.91
N VAL A 495 18.69 1.67 18.66
CA VAL A 495 19.54 1.34 17.52
C VAL A 495 19.88 2.63 16.79
N SER A 496 21.17 2.87 16.56
CA SER A 496 21.64 3.95 15.69
C SER A 496 22.62 3.43 14.66
N ILE A 497 22.46 3.84 13.40
CA ILE A 497 23.34 3.47 12.31
C ILE A 497 23.78 4.73 11.58
N THR A 498 25.10 4.89 11.41
CA THR A 498 25.72 5.99 10.66
C THR A 498 26.69 5.44 9.61
N LYS A 499 27.22 6.32 8.76
CA LYS A 499 28.36 5.97 7.88
C LYS A 499 29.61 5.65 8.71
N GLY A 500 30.41 4.68 8.22
CA GLY A 500 31.64 4.19 8.84
C GLY A 500 32.86 5.06 8.64
#